data_AF-J9FZW7-F1
#
_entry.id   AF-J9FZW7-F1
#
_cell.length_a   1.000
_cell.length_b   1.000
_cell.length_c   1.000
_cell.angle_alpha   90.00
_cell.angle_beta   90.00
_cell.angle_gamma   90.00
#
_symmetry.space_group_name_H-M   'P 1'
#
loop_
_entity.id
_entity.type
_entity.pdbx_description
1 polymer ?
#
loop_
_entity_poly.entity_id
_entity_poly.type
_entity_poly.pdbx_seq_one_letter_code
_entity_poly.pdbx_strand_id
1 'polypeptide(L)'
;MAGESVPGEEIFTLQYRDVNLYPFEDNLLSASAECGVSIPLKNVISQCSTITDAIAPQNSYVADTVLPYGNQGRRPYYKIFFRRTADGMPIIGYNDLSFWVDSNGIQTISGALYELTAQPISSELLPLEDAVSTLQKNAALIDFYGEDTLTVGAVSLEYIVTLTETQGAVVVPAWRFQIGADDDALTINHTRVLAVNAVTGELIQGERGMSF
;
A
#
# COMPACT_ATOMS: atom_id res chain seq x y z
N MET A 1 -11.01 -0.34 -12.10
CA MET A 1 -10.48 0.89 -12.75
C MET A 1 -9.09 1.09 -12.20
N ALA A 2 -8.03 1.04 -13.02
CA ALA A 2 -6.68 1.17 -12.51
C ALA A 2 -6.58 2.44 -11.64
N GLY A 3 -6.01 2.30 -10.43
CA GLY A 3 -5.78 3.44 -9.54
C GLY A 3 -4.80 4.43 -10.16
N GLU A 4 -4.46 5.48 -9.42
CA GLU A 4 -3.45 6.42 -9.89
C GLU A 4 -2.10 5.71 -10.13
N SER A 5 -1.25 6.29 -10.97
CA SER A 5 -0.04 5.66 -11.50
C SER A 5 1.08 6.71 -11.67
N VAL A 6 2.33 6.23 -11.80
CA VAL A 6 3.50 7.08 -12.04
C VAL A 6 3.91 7.05 -13.52
N PRO A 7 4.16 8.20 -14.15
CA PRO A 7 4.71 8.24 -15.50
C PRO A 7 6.06 7.53 -15.61
N GLY A 8 6.19 6.64 -16.60
CA GLY A 8 7.39 5.84 -16.79
C GLY A 8 7.49 4.59 -15.90
N GLU A 9 6.42 4.24 -15.19
CA GLU A 9 6.40 2.99 -14.42
C GLU A 9 6.42 1.75 -15.33
N GLU A 10 7.23 0.78 -14.95
CA GLU A 10 7.27 -0.54 -15.56
C GLU A 10 6.39 -1.49 -14.73
N ILE A 11 5.12 -1.62 -15.11
CA ILE A 11 4.21 -2.59 -14.51
C ILE A 11 4.51 -3.98 -15.05
N PHE A 12 4.58 -4.96 -14.17
CA PHE A 12 4.71 -6.35 -14.54
C PHE A 12 3.75 -7.25 -13.75
N THR A 13 3.45 -8.41 -14.31
CA THR A 13 2.75 -9.49 -13.62
C THR A 13 3.29 -10.82 -14.12
N LEU A 14 3.75 -11.65 -13.21
CA LEU A 14 4.25 -13.00 -13.45
C LEU A 14 3.33 -13.98 -12.71
N GLN A 15 2.73 -14.90 -13.46
CA GLN A 15 1.79 -15.88 -12.92
C GLN A 15 2.31 -17.30 -13.15
N TYR A 16 2.53 -18.01 -12.04
CA TYR A 16 2.85 -19.42 -12.01
C TYR A 16 1.56 -20.21 -11.85
N ARG A 17 0.98 -20.60 -12.98
CA ARG A 17 -0.31 -21.32 -13.13
C ARG A 17 -1.51 -20.39 -12.91
N ASP A 18 -2.52 -20.55 -13.76
CA ASP A 18 -3.79 -19.82 -13.67
C ASP A 18 -4.67 -20.40 -12.55
N VAL A 19 -4.19 -20.24 -11.31
CA VAL A 19 -4.89 -20.69 -10.11
C VAL A 19 -6.00 -19.69 -9.81
N ASN A 20 -7.23 -20.20 -9.67
CA ASN A 20 -8.36 -19.38 -9.23
C ASN A 20 -8.18 -18.96 -7.76
N LEU A 21 -7.48 -17.85 -7.56
CA LEU A 21 -7.34 -17.12 -6.31
C LEU A 21 -8.41 -16.03 -6.30
N TYR A 22 -9.31 -16.05 -5.32
CA TYR A 22 -10.49 -15.19 -5.27
C TYR A 22 -10.23 -13.97 -4.35
N PRO A 23 -9.87 -12.78 -4.87
CA PRO A 23 -9.27 -11.69 -4.09
C PRO A 23 -10.27 -10.72 -3.46
N PHE A 24 -11.55 -11.10 -3.43
CA PHE A 24 -12.60 -10.24 -2.91
C PHE A 24 -12.66 -10.29 -1.37
N GLU A 25 -13.15 -9.20 -0.79
CA GLU A 25 -13.16 -8.95 0.66
C GLU A 25 -13.90 -10.02 1.46
N ASP A 26 -14.94 -10.63 0.90
CA ASP A 26 -15.69 -11.71 1.53
C ASP A 26 -14.89 -13.03 1.68
N ASN A 27 -13.72 -13.11 1.04
CA ASN A 27 -12.75 -14.19 1.21
C ASN A 27 -11.61 -13.84 2.18
N LEU A 28 -11.51 -12.58 2.63
CA LEU A 28 -10.51 -12.15 3.59
C LEU A 28 -10.81 -12.77 4.97
N LEU A 29 -9.75 -13.15 5.67
CA LEU A 29 -9.76 -13.62 7.06
C LEU A 29 -9.33 -12.47 7.96
N SER A 30 -9.86 -12.43 9.19
CA SER A 30 -9.50 -11.39 10.17
C SER A 30 -8.08 -11.57 10.74
N ALA A 31 -7.46 -12.74 10.59
CA ALA A 31 -6.11 -12.98 11.10
C ALA A 31 -5.30 -13.94 10.22
N SER A 32 -4.00 -13.67 10.06
CA SER A 32 -3.11 -14.55 9.30
C SER A 32 -2.94 -15.94 9.91
N ALA A 33 -3.12 -16.06 11.24
CA ALA A 33 -3.06 -17.35 11.92
C ALA A 33 -4.19 -18.32 11.53
N GLU A 34 -5.28 -17.81 10.97
CA GLU A 34 -6.43 -18.60 10.50
C GLU A 34 -6.26 -19.09 9.05
N CYS A 35 -5.25 -18.57 8.34
CA CYS A 35 -5.03 -18.92 6.95
C CYS A 35 -4.53 -20.35 6.81
N GLY A 36 -5.25 -21.16 6.03
CA GLY A 36 -4.94 -22.58 5.79
C GLY A 36 -3.73 -22.86 4.89
N VAL A 37 -2.82 -21.89 4.70
CA VAL A 37 -1.57 -22.10 3.96
C VAL A 37 -0.61 -22.92 4.81
N SER A 38 -0.10 -24.02 4.26
CA SER A 38 0.76 -24.97 5.00
C SER A 38 2.18 -24.47 5.26
N ILE A 39 2.62 -23.46 4.53
CA ILE A 39 3.95 -22.86 4.65
C ILE A 39 3.90 -21.79 5.76
N PRO A 40 4.80 -21.82 6.77
CA PRO A 40 4.84 -20.78 7.80
C PRO A 40 5.02 -19.39 7.19
N LEU A 41 4.23 -18.41 7.66
CA LEU A 41 4.24 -17.04 7.10
C LEU A 41 5.65 -16.41 7.08
N LYS A 42 6.46 -16.63 8.12
CA LYS A 42 7.86 -16.17 8.14
C LYS A 42 8.69 -16.71 6.97
N ASN A 43 8.47 -17.96 6.58
CA ASN A 43 9.17 -18.58 5.46
C ASN A 43 8.65 -18.03 4.13
N VAL A 44 7.33 -17.80 4.03
CA VAL A 44 6.73 -17.14 2.86
C VAL A 44 7.33 -15.74 2.67
N ILE A 45 7.35 -14.91 3.71
CA ILE A 45 7.94 -13.57 3.67
C ILE A 45 9.42 -13.62 3.26
N SER A 46 10.19 -14.57 3.80
CA SER A 46 11.61 -14.75 3.44
C SER A 46 11.80 -15.11 1.96
N GLN A 47 10.92 -15.94 1.39
CA GLN A 47 10.96 -16.29 -0.03
C GLN A 47 10.61 -15.10 -0.92
N CYS A 48 9.53 -14.38 -0.60
CA CYS A 48 9.15 -13.17 -1.32
C CYS A 48 10.26 -12.10 -1.25
N SER A 49 10.88 -11.91 -0.08
CA SER A 49 12.00 -10.97 0.09
C SER A 49 13.17 -11.29 -0.84
N THR A 50 13.54 -12.58 -0.94
CA THR A 50 14.62 -13.02 -1.83
C THR A 50 14.35 -12.66 -3.31
N ILE A 51 13.08 -12.76 -3.73
CA ILE A 51 12.69 -12.38 -5.09
C ILE A 51 12.67 -10.87 -5.26
N THR A 52 12.15 -10.13 -4.27
CA THR A 52 12.15 -8.67 -4.30
C THR A 52 13.58 -8.11 -4.43
N ASP A 53 14.53 -8.65 -3.66
CA ASP A 53 15.95 -8.27 -3.73
C ASP A 53 16.56 -8.57 -5.12
N ALA A 54 16.08 -9.61 -5.80
CA ALA A 54 16.53 -9.94 -7.16
C ALA A 54 15.90 -9.04 -8.23
N ILE A 55 14.64 -8.61 -8.05
CA ILE A 55 13.91 -7.74 -8.98
C ILE A 55 14.42 -6.29 -8.86
N ALA A 56 14.71 -5.82 -7.64
CA ALA A 56 15.06 -4.43 -7.38
C ALA A 56 16.28 -4.31 -6.44
N PRO A 57 17.47 -4.79 -6.84
CA PRO A 57 18.64 -4.92 -5.96
C PRO A 57 19.20 -3.61 -5.42
N GLN A 58 18.86 -2.48 -6.04
CA GLN A 58 19.30 -1.15 -5.62
C GLN A 58 18.33 -0.46 -4.66
N ASN A 59 17.17 -1.07 -4.41
CA ASN A 59 16.11 -0.51 -3.59
C ASN A 59 15.92 -1.39 -2.35
N SER A 60 15.70 -0.76 -1.21
CA SER A 60 15.31 -1.48 0.00
C SER A 60 13.80 -1.64 0.03
N TYR A 61 13.33 -2.87 0.15
CA TYR A 61 11.92 -3.19 0.32
C TYR A 61 11.71 -4.00 1.60
N VAL A 62 10.54 -3.82 2.22
CA VAL A 62 10.11 -4.61 3.37
C VAL A 62 8.71 -5.16 3.14
N ALA A 63 8.44 -6.35 3.69
CA ALA A 63 7.07 -6.82 3.80
C ALA A 63 6.32 -5.89 4.76
N ASP A 64 5.20 -5.35 4.29
CA ASP A 64 4.45 -4.32 4.99
C ASP A 64 3.07 -4.82 5.42
N THR A 65 2.25 -5.21 4.45
CA THR A 65 0.88 -5.66 4.68
C THR A 65 0.70 -7.10 4.21
N VAL A 66 0.09 -7.94 5.05
CA VAL A 66 -0.28 -9.33 4.72
C VAL A 66 -1.79 -9.47 4.81
N LEU A 67 -2.42 -9.78 3.68
CA LEU A 67 -3.84 -10.08 3.60
C LEU A 67 -4.04 -11.61 3.52
N PRO A 68 -4.58 -12.24 4.57
CA PRO A 68 -4.87 -13.67 4.55
C PRO A 68 -6.24 -13.96 3.93
N TYR A 69 -6.26 -14.80 2.90
CA TYR A 69 -7.47 -15.25 2.24
C TYR A 69 -7.72 -16.74 2.50
N GLY A 70 -8.97 -17.16 2.31
CA GLY A 70 -9.41 -18.55 2.51
C GLY A 70 -10.71 -18.69 3.30
N ASN A 71 -11.45 -17.59 3.50
CA ASN A 71 -12.73 -17.61 4.15
C ASN A 71 -13.78 -18.35 3.29
N GLN A 72 -14.88 -18.79 3.91
CA GLN A 72 -16.00 -19.47 3.23
C GLN A 72 -15.61 -20.75 2.46
N GLY A 73 -14.57 -21.47 2.91
CA GLY A 73 -14.12 -22.72 2.28
C GLY A 73 -13.38 -22.54 0.95
N ARG A 74 -13.01 -21.30 0.60
CA ARG A 74 -12.21 -21.00 -0.58
C ARG A 74 -10.75 -21.39 -0.39
N ARG A 75 -10.00 -21.46 -1.48
CA ARG A 75 -8.57 -21.79 -1.47
C ARG A 75 -7.81 -20.79 -0.59
N PRO A 76 -7.07 -21.25 0.43
CA PRO A 76 -6.26 -20.36 1.26
C PRO A 76 -5.03 -19.85 0.51
N TYR A 77 -4.73 -18.56 0.66
CA TYR A 77 -3.51 -17.93 0.18
C TYR A 77 -3.25 -16.63 0.93
N TYR A 78 -2.00 -16.15 0.90
CA TYR A 78 -1.64 -14.80 1.34
C TYR A 78 -1.48 -13.90 0.14
N LYS A 79 -1.97 -12.66 0.22
CA LYS A 79 -1.51 -11.55 -0.61
C LYS A 79 -0.61 -10.68 0.25
N ILE A 80 0.66 -10.55 -0.13
CA ILE A 80 1.68 -9.84 0.66
C ILE A 80 2.19 -8.67 -0.15
N PHE A 81 2.12 -7.47 0.43
CA PHE A 81 2.66 -6.26 -0.15
C PHE A 81 4.07 -5.99 0.38
N PHE A 82 4.97 -5.67 -0.55
CA PHE A 82 6.33 -5.24 -0.32
C PHE A 82 6.46 -3.79 -0.74
N ARG A 83 6.83 -2.94 0.22
CA ARG A 83 6.97 -1.51 0.02
C ARG A 83 8.43 -1.10 0.03
N ARG A 84 8.78 -0.14 -0.83
CA ARG A 84 10.08 0.52 -0.73
C ARG A 84 10.20 1.20 0.62
N THR A 85 11.42 1.34 1.12
CA THR A 85 11.69 2.10 2.35
C THR A 85 12.57 3.31 2.08
N ALA A 86 12.27 4.42 2.76
CA ALA A 86 13.15 5.57 2.90
C ALA A 86 13.36 5.84 4.40
N ASP A 87 14.61 6.07 4.81
CA ASP A 87 15.00 6.25 6.22
C ASP A 87 14.47 5.16 7.17
N GLY A 88 14.38 3.92 6.69
CA GLY A 88 13.85 2.78 7.45
C GLY A 88 12.33 2.73 7.59
N MET A 89 11.58 3.66 6.99
CA MET A 89 10.12 3.68 6.98
C MET A 89 9.55 3.24 5.62
N PRO A 90 8.48 2.43 5.58
CA PRO A 90 7.78 2.11 4.34
C PRO A 90 7.25 3.36 3.63
N ILE A 91 7.31 3.33 2.30
CA ILE A 91 6.78 4.35 1.42
C ILE A 91 5.45 3.86 0.87
N ILE A 92 4.39 4.63 1.04
CA ILE A 92 3.09 4.39 0.41
C ILE A 92 3.22 4.77 -1.07
N GLY A 93 3.44 3.76 -1.91
CA GLY A 93 3.61 3.87 -3.35
C GLY A 93 2.30 3.92 -4.11
N TYR A 94 2.42 3.87 -5.45
CA TYR A 94 1.29 3.64 -6.34
C TYR A 94 1.08 2.16 -6.55
N ASN A 95 1.98 1.50 -7.28
CA ASN A 95 1.89 0.07 -7.59
C ASN A 95 2.95 -0.73 -6.83
N ASP A 96 2.72 -0.92 -5.53
CA ASP A 96 3.59 -1.71 -4.65
C ASP A 96 3.79 -3.14 -5.18
N LEU A 97 4.95 -3.73 -4.88
CA LEU A 97 5.19 -5.13 -5.21
C LEU A 97 4.27 -6.01 -4.37
N SER A 98 3.59 -6.95 -4.98
CA SER A 98 2.68 -7.88 -4.30
C SER A 98 2.90 -9.31 -4.74
N PHE A 99 2.80 -10.21 -3.77
CA PHE A 99 2.98 -11.65 -3.95
C PHE A 99 1.73 -12.38 -3.49
N TRP A 100 1.25 -13.31 -4.31
CA TRP A 100 0.12 -14.18 -3.97
C TRP A 100 0.67 -15.58 -3.77
N VAL A 101 0.57 -16.10 -2.55
CA VAL A 101 1.27 -17.31 -2.13
C VAL A 101 0.29 -18.28 -1.49
N ASP A 102 0.22 -19.49 -2.01
CA ASP A 102 -0.54 -20.58 -1.40
C ASP A 102 0.38 -21.72 -0.93
N SER A 103 -0.20 -22.83 -0.50
CA SER A 103 0.53 -24.00 -0.02
C SER A 103 1.51 -24.63 -1.03
N ASN A 104 1.42 -24.27 -2.32
CA ASN A 104 2.36 -24.69 -3.38
C ASN A 104 3.42 -23.64 -3.69
N GLY A 105 3.50 -22.56 -2.91
CA GLY A 105 4.45 -21.47 -3.09
C GLY A 105 3.85 -20.26 -3.81
N ILE A 106 4.70 -19.45 -4.42
CA ILE A 106 4.32 -18.19 -5.06
C ILE A 106 3.59 -18.48 -6.37
N GLN A 107 2.34 -18.03 -6.46
CA GLN A 107 1.49 -18.19 -7.64
C GLN A 107 1.47 -16.92 -8.50
N THR A 108 1.51 -15.74 -7.88
CA THR A 108 1.53 -14.46 -8.62
C THR A 108 2.55 -13.52 -8.01
N ILE A 109 3.26 -12.80 -8.86
CA ILE A 109 4.06 -11.62 -8.53
C ILE A 109 3.55 -10.49 -9.41
N SER A 110 3.23 -9.35 -8.82
CA SER A 110 2.75 -8.18 -9.56
C SER A 110 3.24 -6.89 -8.90
N GLY A 111 3.36 -5.82 -9.66
CA GLY A 111 3.70 -4.50 -9.14
C GLY A 111 4.35 -3.65 -10.21
N ALA A 112 4.90 -2.51 -9.80
CA ALA A 112 5.64 -1.64 -10.71
C ALA A 112 7.02 -1.27 -10.17
N LEU A 113 7.93 -1.03 -11.11
CA LEU A 113 9.24 -0.42 -10.85
C LEU A 113 9.26 0.97 -11.51
N TYR A 114 9.72 1.96 -10.76
CA TYR A 114 9.91 3.32 -11.24
C TYR A 114 11.03 4.00 -10.45
N GLU A 115 11.60 5.07 -11.00
CA GLU A 115 12.59 5.88 -10.28
C GLU A 115 11.90 6.76 -9.22
N LEU A 116 12.55 6.92 -8.07
CA LEU A 116 12.06 7.75 -6.97
C LEU A 116 13.11 8.77 -6.59
N THR A 117 12.73 10.05 -6.61
CA THR A 117 13.57 11.10 -6.02
C THR A 117 13.09 11.36 -4.60
N ALA A 118 13.89 10.95 -3.61
CA ALA A 118 13.55 11.17 -2.20
C ALA A 118 13.75 12.64 -1.82
N GLN A 119 12.75 13.25 -1.18
CA GLN A 119 12.93 14.48 -0.43
C GLN A 119 13.20 14.11 1.03
N PRO A 120 14.42 14.29 1.56
CA PRO A 120 14.74 13.89 2.92
C PRO A 120 13.96 14.73 3.93
N ILE A 121 13.54 14.11 5.05
CA ILE A 121 13.04 14.81 6.24
C ILE A 121 14.20 15.62 6.85
N SER A 122 14.44 16.82 6.34
CA SER A 122 15.33 17.80 6.98
C SER A 122 14.67 19.16 7.20
N SER A 123 13.43 19.31 6.72
CA SER A 123 12.59 20.48 6.97
C SER A 123 11.90 20.38 8.34
N GLU A 124 11.63 21.54 8.92
CA GLU A 124 10.62 21.67 9.97
C GLU A 124 9.29 21.14 9.42
N LEU A 125 8.77 20.09 10.04
CA LEU A 125 7.51 19.46 9.62
C LEU A 125 6.34 20.19 10.25
N LEU A 126 5.27 20.35 9.47
CA LEU A 126 3.97 20.80 9.91
C LEU A 126 3.52 19.95 11.11
N PRO A 127 3.06 20.55 12.23
CA PRO A 127 2.52 19.78 13.34
C PRO A 127 1.18 19.14 12.96
N LEU A 128 0.82 18.05 13.65
CA LEU A 128 -0.42 17.31 13.39
C LEU A 128 -1.68 18.21 13.49
N GLU A 129 -1.71 19.16 14.41
CA GLU A 129 -2.84 20.09 14.60
C GLU A 129 -3.10 20.98 13.36
N ASP A 130 -2.03 21.40 12.70
CA ASP A 130 -2.11 22.17 11.47
C ASP A 130 -2.51 21.27 10.29
N ALA A 131 -2.03 20.02 10.26
CA ALA A 131 -2.48 19.03 9.27
C ALA A 131 -3.99 18.75 9.39
N VAL A 132 -4.50 18.57 10.61
CA VAL A 132 -5.95 18.41 10.88
C VAL A 132 -6.71 19.66 10.43
N SER A 133 -6.19 20.85 10.75
CA SER A 133 -6.80 22.12 10.34
C SER A 133 -6.87 22.26 8.81
N THR A 134 -5.84 21.83 8.10
CA THR A 134 -5.81 21.81 6.64
C THR A 134 -6.82 20.83 6.06
N LEU A 135 -6.91 19.63 6.62
CA LEU A 135 -7.92 18.65 6.20
C LEU A 135 -9.34 19.20 6.36
N GLN A 136 -9.64 19.82 7.50
CA GLN A 136 -10.94 20.45 7.77
C GLN A 136 -11.27 21.60 6.81
N LYS A 137 -10.30 22.48 6.53
CA LYS A 137 -10.47 23.59 5.58
C LYS A 137 -10.75 23.10 4.16
N ASN A 138 -10.19 21.95 3.79
CA ASN A 138 -10.34 21.35 2.46
C ASN A 138 -11.40 20.23 2.42
N ALA A 139 -12.25 20.10 3.45
CA ALA A 139 -13.23 19.01 3.53
C ALA A 139 -14.16 18.92 2.30
N ALA A 140 -14.48 20.06 1.69
CA ALA A 140 -15.31 20.13 0.47
C ALA A 140 -14.60 19.59 -0.79
N LEU A 141 -13.28 19.39 -0.74
CA LEU A 141 -12.46 18.88 -1.85
C LEU A 141 -12.09 17.40 -1.66
N ILE A 142 -12.46 16.79 -0.53
CA ILE A 142 -12.16 15.39 -0.26
C ILE A 142 -13.05 14.51 -1.12
N ASP A 143 -12.45 13.57 -1.83
CA ASP A 143 -13.16 12.44 -2.44
C ASP A 143 -13.53 11.46 -1.33
N PHE A 144 -14.83 11.20 -1.18
CA PHE A 144 -15.35 10.26 -0.20
C PHE A 144 -15.39 8.82 -0.75
N TYR A 145 -14.83 8.56 -1.93
CA TYR A 145 -14.73 7.24 -2.56
C TYR A 145 -16.09 6.56 -2.73
N GLY A 146 -17.12 7.35 -3.02
CA GLY A 146 -18.50 6.90 -3.18
C GLY A 146 -19.32 6.87 -1.88
N GLU A 147 -18.76 7.26 -0.74
CA GLU A 147 -19.45 7.35 0.55
C GLU A 147 -19.95 8.78 0.85
N ASP A 148 -20.90 8.92 1.79
CA ASP A 148 -21.34 10.24 2.29
C ASP A 148 -20.43 10.75 3.43
N THR A 149 -19.76 9.84 4.13
CA THR A 149 -18.90 10.15 5.28
C THR A 149 -17.71 9.19 5.34
N LEU A 150 -16.53 9.70 5.68
CA LEU A 150 -15.35 8.89 5.97
C LEU A 150 -15.05 8.91 7.47
N THR A 151 -14.68 7.75 8.01
CA THR A 151 -14.19 7.62 9.39
C THR A 151 -12.66 7.52 9.36
N VAL A 152 -11.99 8.38 10.12
CA VAL A 152 -10.54 8.30 10.33
C VAL A 152 -10.28 7.55 11.63
N GLY A 153 -9.67 6.36 11.53
CA GLY A 153 -9.40 5.49 12.67
C GLY A 153 -8.01 5.71 13.30
N ALA A 154 -7.04 6.12 12.48
CA ALA A 154 -5.67 6.37 12.92
C ALA A 154 -5.03 7.52 12.14
N VAL A 155 -4.03 8.17 12.75
CA VAL A 155 -3.18 9.17 12.10
C VAL A 155 -1.71 8.86 12.35
N SER A 156 -0.91 8.86 11.29
CA SER A 156 0.50 8.50 11.29
C SER A 156 1.32 9.42 10.39
N LEU A 157 2.59 9.64 10.73
CA LEU A 157 3.55 10.29 9.83
C LEU A 157 4.16 9.22 8.94
N GLU A 158 3.96 9.32 7.63
CA GLU A 158 4.38 8.31 6.65
C GLU A 158 5.06 8.98 5.45
N TYR A 159 5.85 8.21 4.70
CA TYR A 159 6.33 8.62 3.40
C TYR A 159 5.32 8.25 2.33
N ILE A 160 4.92 9.21 1.49
CA ILE A 160 3.96 9.00 0.41
C ILE A 160 4.59 9.41 -0.92
N VAL A 161 4.39 8.61 -1.96
CA VAL A 161 4.77 9.02 -3.31
C VAL A 161 3.74 10.01 -3.84
N THR A 162 4.24 11.14 -4.34
CA THR A 162 3.47 12.14 -5.09
C THR A 162 4.18 12.47 -6.39
N LEU A 163 3.52 13.22 -7.26
CA LEU A 163 4.06 13.70 -8.53
C LEU A 163 4.37 15.20 -8.42
N THR A 164 5.56 15.57 -8.88
CA THR A 164 5.90 16.97 -9.12
C THR A 164 5.09 17.55 -10.28
N GLU A 165 5.10 18.89 -10.44
CA GLU A 165 4.46 19.56 -11.59
C GLU A 165 4.95 19.00 -12.94
N THR A 166 6.22 18.61 -13.02
CA THR A 166 6.84 17.98 -14.21
C THR A 166 6.63 16.47 -14.25
N GLN A 167 5.69 15.93 -13.48
CA GLN A 167 5.31 14.50 -13.47
C GLN A 167 6.42 13.54 -12.99
N GLY A 168 7.45 14.06 -12.30
CA GLY A 168 8.46 13.24 -11.66
C GLY A 168 7.98 12.70 -10.31
N ALA A 169 8.16 11.41 -10.06
CA ALA A 169 7.80 10.77 -8.79
C ALA A 169 8.76 11.18 -7.67
N VAL A 170 8.19 11.71 -6.60
CA VAL A 170 8.91 12.14 -5.41
C VAL A 170 8.30 11.54 -4.17
N VAL A 171 9.14 11.32 -3.16
CA VAL A 171 8.72 10.83 -1.85
C VAL A 171 8.67 12.02 -0.90
N VAL A 172 7.52 12.25 -0.28
CA VAL A 172 7.30 13.34 0.67
C VAL A 172 6.82 12.80 2.02
N PRO A 173 7.27 13.37 3.15
CA PRO A 173 6.67 13.06 4.45
C PRO A 173 5.25 13.67 4.51
N ALA A 174 4.30 12.91 5.03
CA ALA A 174 2.91 13.34 5.11
C ALA A 174 2.21 12.77 6.36
N TRP A 175 1.31 13.57 6.93
CA TRP A 175 0.36 13.10 7.95
C TRP A 175 -0.77 12.36 7.26
N ARG A 176 -0.80 11.04 7.39
CA ARG A 176 -1.81 10.17 6.79
C ARG A 176 -2.97 9.97 7.75
N PHE A 177 -4.18 10.22 7.26
CA PHE A 177 -5.44 9.96 7.93
C PHE A 177 -6.00 8.64 7.43
N GLN A 178 -5.77 7.57 8.18
CA GLN A 178 -6.13 6.22 7.75
C GLN A 178 -7.65 6.01 7.86
N ILE A 179 -8.25 5.57 6.75
CA ILE A 179 -9.70 5.44 6.59
C ILE A 179 -10.15 4.08 7.11
N GLY A 180 -11.05 4.07 8.10
CA GLY A 180 -11.58 2.85 8.70
C GLY A 180 -11.93 3.05 10.18
N ALA A 181 -12.93 2.32 10.67
CA ALA A 181 -13.34 2.37 12.08
C ALA A 181 -12.64 1.30 12.95
N ASP A 182 -12.08 0.27 12.33
CA ASP A 182 -11.43 -0.88 12.95
C ASP A 182 -10.26 -1.37 12.07
N ASP A 183 -9.46 -2.30 12.60
CA ASP A 183 -8.25 -2.81 11.95
C ASP A 183 -8.54 -3.46 10.58
N ASP A 184 -9.69 -4.14 10.44
CA ASP A 184 -10.12 -4.76 9.18
C ASP A 184 -10.40 -3.67 8.13
N ALA A 185 -11.16 -2.63 8.50
CA ALA A 185 -11.46 -1.51 7.61
C ALA A 185 -10.20 -0.70 7.24
N LEU A 186 -9.28 -0.48 8.18
CA LEU A 186 -7.99 0.19 7.91
C LEU A 186 -7.16 -0.63 6.92
N THR A 187 -7.16 -1.95 7.08
CA THR A 187 -6.44 -2.89 6.20
C THR A 187 -7.07 -2.95 4.81
N ILE A 188 -8.39 -3.00 4.69
CA ILE A 188 -9.09 -3.00 3.39
C ILE A 188 -8.82 -1.69 2.64
N ASN A 189 -8.95 -0.55 3.33
CA ASN A 189 -8.78 0.77 2.74
C ASN A 189 -7.31 1.23 2.66
N HIS A 190 -6.33 0.36 2.92
CA HIS A 190 -4.91 0.74 2.98
C HIS A 190 -4.37 1.36 1.68
N THR A 191 -5.03 1.13 0.55
CA THR A 191 -4.72 1.72 -0.77
C THR A 191 -5.32 3.10 -0.96
N ARG A 192 -6.36 3.45 -0.22
CA ARG A 192 -6.96 4.79 -0.22
C ARG A 192 -6.08 5.71 0.61
N VAL A 193 -5.55 6.74 -0.04
CA VAL A 193 -4.68 7.73 0.57
C VAL A 193 -5.52 8.97 0.84
N LEU A 194 -5.53 9.38 2.10
CA LEU A 194 -5.96 10.70 2.54
C LEU A 194 -4.87 11.22 3.47
N ALA A 195 -4.18 12.27 3.08
CA ALA A 195 -3.02 12.76 3.80
C ALA A 195 -2.80 14.25 3.59
N VAL A 196 -1.99 14.86 4.43
CA VAL A 196 -1.50 16.23 4.26
C VAL A 196 0.01 16.20 4.20
N ASN A 197 0.58 16.78 3.14
CA ASN A 197 2.02 16.93 2.98
C ASN A 197 2.58 17.67 4.21
N ALA A 198 3.48 17.02 4.94
CA ALA A 198 4.02 17.56 6.20
C ALA A 198 5.02 18.70 5.96
N VAL A 199 5.39 19.01 4.71
CA VAL A 199 6.26 20.14 4.36
C VAL A 199 5.45 21.31 3.80
N THR A 200 4.55 21.03 2.85
CA THR A 200 3.81 22.10 2.13
C THR A 200 2.43 22.38 2.73
N GLY A 201 1.88 21.45 3.50
CA GLY A 201 0.50 21.49 3.97
C GLY A 201 -0.54 21.16 2.89
N GLU A 202 -0.13 20.71 1.70
CA GLU A 202 -1.06 20.37 0.63
C GLU A 202 -1.82 19.07 0.92
N LEU A 203 -3.09 19.00 0.52
CA LEU A 203 -3.91 17.80 0.59
C LEU A 203 -3.41 16.79 -0.47
N ILE A 204 -3.13 15.57 -0.03
CA ILE A 204 -2.80 14.42 -0.88
C ILE A 204 -3.96 13.44 -0.74
N GLN A 205 -4.58 13.07 -1.85
CA GLN A 205 -5.61 12.04 -1.88
C GLN A 205 -5.55 11.22 -3.16
N GLY A 206 -6.10 10.01 -3.12
CA GLY A 206 -6.22 9.14 -4.29
C GLY A 206 -6.29 7.67 -3.89
N GLU A 207 -6.65 6.80 -4.83
CA GLU A 207 -6.58 5.35 -4.65
C GLU A 207 -5.33 4.81 -5.36
N ARG A 208 -4.47 4.14 -4.60
CA ARG A 208 -3.20 3.58 -5.07
C ARG A 208 -3.36 2.11 -5.44
N GLY A 209 -2.62 1.67 -6.45
CA GLY A 209 -2.47 0.26 -6.79
C GLY A 209 -3.32 -0.19 -7.96
N MET A 210 -3.07 -1.43 -8.36
CA MET A 210 -3.81 -2.10 -9.41
C MET A 210 -5.20 -2.45 -8.89
N SER A 211 -6.25 -1.86 -9.48
CA SER A 211 -7.59 -2.45 -9.36
C SER A 211 -7.58 -3.79 -10.09
N PHE A 212 -7.91 -4.85 -9.39
CA PHE A 212 -8.22 -6.15 -9.98
C PHE A 212 -9.71 -6.20 -10.34
#